data_AF-A0A6P2C4H7-F1
#
_entry.id   AF-A0A6P2C4H7-F1
#
_cell.length_a   1.000
_cell.length_b   1.000
_cell.length_c   1.000
_cell.angle_alpha   90.00
_cell.angle_beta   90.00
_cell.angle_gamma   90.00
#
_symmetry.space_group_name_H-M   'P 1'
#
loop_
_entity.id
_entity.type
_entity.pdbx_description
1 polymer ?
#
loop_
_entity_poly.entity_id
_entity_poly.type
_entity_poly.pdbx_seq_one_letter_code
_entity_poly.pdbx_strand_id
1 'polypeptide(L)'
;MTMIAVAGEVLIDLVTGPDGRFDARRGGGPYNAARSLARLGVPATFIGRTGDDAFGRLLRDQLAADGVVLGVAEPSERPTTLAVVTLDETGSAGYAFYLESAAADVDEDAMRKALPPELTAMHVGALGLIMEPMGAAIESLVLSGLPGDPLLFLDPNCRPAAVPGYGAYRARVGAIARRADIVKASTEDLGYLYPGVPPQNAARALLAEGTSLVLVTDGPRPARAFTAGEVLSEQVPAVIVADTIGAGDAFGGAFLAWWTTHGLGRDELHRIDLVRPALRAATAAAALTCTRPGADPPALAELRARNWWPLLPLLSAHSVSPLASAGARALARGRLPAA
;
A
#
# COMPACT_ATOMS: atom_id res chain seq x y z
N MET A 1 4.65 2.48 18.90
CA MET A 1 3.76 1.44 18.32
C MET A 1 3.85 1.54 16.80
N THR A 2 3.68 0.47 16.03
CA THR A 2 3.68 0.59 14.55
C THR A 2 2.49 1.43 14.11
N MET A 3 2.74 2.51 13.36
CA MET A 3 1.70 3.38 12.81
C MET A 3 1.95 3.60 11.32
N ILE A 4 0.92 3.36 10.50
CA ILE A 4 1.03 3.50 9.05
C ILE A 4 0.06 4.58 8.58
N ALA A 5 0.57 5.56 7.83
CA ALA A 5 -0.26 6.52 7.12
C ALA A 5 -0.51 6.04 5.69
N VAL A 6 -1.73 6.22 5.19
CA VAL A 6 -2.09 5.93 3.80
C VAL A 6 -2.72 7.19 3.21
N ALA A 7 -2.07 7.79 2.22
CA ALA A 7 -2.53 9.02 1.58
C ALA A 7 -3.03 8.78 0.16
N GLY A 8 -4.17 9.37 -0.18
CA GLY A 8 -4.71 9.35 -1.52
C GLY A 8 -6.24 9.38 -1.55
N GLU A 9 -6.82 8.88 -2.64
CA GLU A 9 -8.26 9.04 -2.89
C GLU A 9 -9.14 8.09 -2.08
N VAL A 10 -10.39 8.50 -1.99
CA VAL A 10 -11.54 7.68 -1.61
C VAL A 10 -12.70 8.04 -2.54
N LEU A 11 -13.48 7.02 -2.95
CA LEU A 11 -14.54 7.20 -3.93
C LEU A 11 -15.68 6.18 -3.76
N ILE A 12 -16.76 6.41 -4.49
CA ILE A 12 -17.79 5.40 -4.76
C ILE A 12 -17.67 4.93 -6.20
N ASP A 13 -17.53 3.62 -6.37
CA ASP A 13 -17.68 2.93 -7.65
C ASP A 13 -19.18 2.67 -7.88
N LEU A 14 -19.77 3.35 -8.86
CA LEU A 14 -21.13 3.12 -9.32
C LEU A 14 -21.09 2.04 -10.41
N VAL A 15 -21.36 0.79 -10.01
CA VAL A 15 -21.31 -0.37 -10.91
C VAL A 15 -22.69 -0.58 -11.54
N THR A 16 -22.78 -0.52 -12.86
CA THR A 16 -24.05 -0.77 -13.57
C THR A 16 -24.44 -2.24 -13.49
N GLY A 17 -25.59 -2.53 -12.89
CA GLY A 17 -26.21 -3.85 -12.88
C GLY A 17 -26.91 -4.19 -14.20
N PRO A 18 -27.30 -5.46 -14.41
CA PRO A 18 -27.98 -5.91 -15.64
C PRO A 18 -29.33 -5.22 -15.90
N ASP A 19 -29.96 -4.66 -14.87
CA ASP A 19 -31.23 -3.93 -14.93
C ASP A 19 -31.05 -2.42 -15.17
N GLY A 20 -29.80 -1.97 -15.40
CA GLY A 20 -29.45 -0.57 -15.60
C GLY A 20 -29.38 0.27 -14.33
N ARG A 21 -29.56 -0.33 -13.14
CA ARG A 21 -29.38 0.37 -11.86
C ARG A 21 -27.92 0.38 -11.44
N PHE A 22 -27.51 1.42 -10.72
CA PHE A 22 -26.18 1.50 -10.15
C PHE A 22 -26.14 0.88 -8.74
N ASP A 23 -25.21 -0.05 -8.54
CA ASP A 23 -24.78 -0.52 -7.24
C ASP A 23 -23.63 0.36 -6.75
N ALA A 24 -23.84 1.09 -5.66
CA ALA A 24 -22.86 2.02 -5.10
C ALA A 24 -21.90 1.27 -4.17
N ARG A 25 -20.69 1.01 -4.65
CA ARG A 25 -19.64 0.30 -3.91
C ARG A 25 -18.60 1.27 -3.39
N ARG A 26 -18.12 1.02 -2.18
CA ARG A 26 -17.04 1.81 -1.56
C ARG A 26 -15.70 1.44 -2.21
N GLY A 27 -14.94 2.44 -2.62
CA GLY A 27 -13.70 2.25 -3.37
C GLY A 27 -12.65 3.33 -3.12
N GLY A 28 -11.57 3.24 -3.89
CA GLY A 28 -10.34 4.00 -3.71
C GLY A 28 -9.21 3.09 -3.23
N GLY A 29 -8.09 3.08 -3.97
CA GLY A 29 -6.98 2.17 -3.65
C GLY A 29 -6.40 2.43 -2.26
N PRO A 30 -6.00 3.67 -1.95
CA PRO A 30 -5.51 4.09 -0.64
C PRO A 30 -6.54 3.85 0.47
N TYR A 31 -7.82 4.12 0.22
CA TYR A 31 -8.93 3.82 1.14
C TYR A 31 -8.99 2.33 1.50
N ASN A 32 -8.94 1.43 0.49
CA ASN A 32 -8.96 -0.01 0.71
C ASN A 32 -7.68 -0.53 1.38
N ALA A 33 -6.52 0.04 1.06
CA ALA A 33 -5.26 -0.30 1.70
C ALA A 33 -5.27 0.05 3.20
N ALA A 34 -5.82 1.20 3.58
CA ALA A 34 -5.99 1.60 4.98
C ALA A 34 -6.91 0.63 5.74
N ARG A 35 -8.03 0.23 5.13
CA ARG A 35 -8.93 -0.79 5.70
C ARG A 35 -8.26 -2.15 5.86
N SER A 36 -7.46 -2.57 4.87
CA SER A 36 -6.68 -3.81 4.93
C SER A 36 -5.73 -3.80 6.13
N LEU A 37 -4.96 -2.71 6.32
CA LEU A 37 -4.06 -2.55 7.45
C LEU A 37 -4.77 -2.69 8.80
N ALA A 38 -5.88 -1.96 8.99
CA ALA A 38 -6.59 -1.94 10.26
C ALA A 38 -7.21 -3.31 10.59
N ARG A 39 -7.80 -4.00 9.61
CA ARG A 39 -8.35 -5.36 9.78
C ARG A 39 -7.28 -6.42 10.02
N LEU A 40 -6.04 -6.14 9.63
CA LEU A 40 -4.86 -6.94 9.94
C LEU A 40 -4.24 -6.60 11.31
N GLY A 41 -4.86 -5.69 12.07
CA GLY A 41 -4.46 -5.33 13.42
C GLY A 41 -3.35 -4.27 13.49
N VAL A 42 -3.10 -3.54 12.39
CA VAL A 42 -2.12 -2.45 12.34
C VAL A 42 -2.83 -1.11 12.44
N PRO A 43 -2.47 -0.25 13.42
CA PRO A 43 -2.96 1.11 13.49
C PRO A 43 -2.71 1.86 12.18
N ALA A 44 -3.79 2.36 11.57
CA ALA A 44 -3.75 3.03 10.27
C ALA A 44 -4.39 4.42 10.36
N THR A 45 -3.71 5.40 9.79
CA THR A 45 -4.24 6.75 9.56
C THR A 45 -4.47 6.94 8.06
N PHE A 46 -5.72 7.18 7.66
CA PHE A 46 -6.06 7.53 6.29
C PHE A 46 -6.00 9.05 6.10
N ILE A 47 -5.16 9.51 5.17
CA ILE A 47 -4.97 10.92 4.81
C ILE A 47 -5.55 11.14 3.42
N GLY A 48 -6.87 11.22 3.39
CA GLY A 48 -7.66 11.62 2.23
C GLY A 48 -8.86 12.44 2.73
N ARG A 49 -9.78 12.79 1.83
CA ARG A 49 -10.96 13.55 2.21
C ARG A 49 -12.21 12.99 1.55
N THR A 50 -13.33 13.09 2.25
CA THR A 50 -14.65 12.63 1.80
C THR A 50 -15.57 13.83 1.69
N GLY A 51 -16.60 13.78 0.85
CA GLY A 51 -17.58 14.87 0.78
C GLY A 51 -18.51 14.91 2.00
N ASP A 52 -19.17 16.04 2.26
CA ASP A 52 -20.21 16.15 3.28
C ASP A 52 -21.60 15.67 2.81
N ASP A 53 -21.61 14.54 2.10
CA ASP A 53 -22.81 13.93 1.52
C ASP A 53 -23.04 12.52 2.07
N ALA A 54 -24.10 11.86 1.59
CA ALA A 54 -24.47 10.52 2.04
C ALA A 54 -23.40 9.48 1.73
N PHE A 55 -22.72 9.61 0.59
CA PHE A 55 -21.63 8.71 0.22
C PHE A 55 -20.39 8.94 1.07
N GLY A 56 -20.06 10.20 1.36
CA GLY A 56 -18.96 10.54 2.25
C GLY A 56 -19.17 10.01 3.65
N ARG A 57 -20.38 10.10 4.19
CA ARG A 57 -20.75 9.45 5.47
C ARG A 57 -20.58 7.94 5.41
N LEU A 58 -21.09 7.28 4.37
CA LEU A 58 -20.93 5.83 4.17
C LEU A 58 -19.45 5.37 4.18
N LEU A 59 -18.57 6.16 3.57
CA LEU A 59 -17.13 5.89 3.53
C LEU A 59 -16.47 6.10 4.90
N ARG A 60 -16.79 7.20 5.59
CA ARG A 60 -16.28 7.49 6.93
C ARG A 60 -16.73 6.44 7.96
N ASP A 61 -17.99 6.03 7.91
CA ASP A 61 -18.55 5.01 8.81
C ASP A 61 -17.83 3.67 8.63
N GLN A 62 -17.49 3.30 7.38
CA GLN A 62 -16.75 2.07 7.12
C GLN A 62 -15.28 2.16 7.59
N LEU A 63 -14.60 3.30 7.42
CA LEU A 63 -13.26 3.50 7.98
C LEU A 63 -13.28 3.39 9.51
N ALA A 64 -14.26 4.02 10.16
CA ALA A 64 -14.44 3.94 11.60
C ALA A 64 -14.73 2.50 12.06
N ALA A 65 -15.58 1.76 11.34
CA ALA A 65 -15.91 0.38 11.63
C ALA A 65 -14.71 -0.57 11.53
N ASP A 66 -13.79 -0.32 10.59
CA ASP A 66 -12.54 -1.07 10.47
C ASP A 66 -11.45 -0.59 11.46
N GLY A 67 -11.67 0.52 12.18
CA GLY A 67 -10.73 1.07 13.16
C GLY A 67 -9.66 2.00 12.56
N VAL A 68 -9.91 2.57 11.38
CA VAL A 68 -9.01 3.52 10.70
C VAL A 68 -9.22 4.93 11.26
N VAL A 69 -8.12 5.62 11.59
CA VAL A 69 -8.14 7.03 12.01
C VAL A 69 -8.16 7.93 10.77
N LEU A 70 -9.02 8.94 10.76
CA LEU A 70 -8.99 9.98 9.73
C LEU A 70 -7.94 11.04 10.08
N GLY A 71 -6.94 11.20 9.23
CA GLY A 71 -5.93 12.25 9.37
C GLY A 71 -6.49 13.64 9.07
N VAL A 72 -7.46 13.72 8.15
CA VAL A 72 -8.27 14.92 7.90
C VAL A 72 -9.72 14.56 8.25
N ALA A 73 -10.13 14.89 9.48
CA ALA A 73 -11.44 14.48 10.01
C ALA A 73 -12.61 15.24 9.37
N GLU A 74 -12.41 16.52 9.08
CA GLU A 74 -13.47 17.38 8.55
C GLU A 74 -13.79 17.03 7.09
N PRO A 75 -15.07 16.78 6.75
CA PRO A 75 -15.47 16.53 5.38
C PRO A 75 -15.22 17.76 4.50
N SER A 76 -15.20 17.53 3.19
CA SER A 76 -15.15 18.58 2.20
C SER A 76 -16.55 19.10 1.89
N GLU A 77 -16.67 20.39 1.56
CA GLU A 77 -17.88 20.93 0.93
C GLU A 77 -18.06 20.45 -0.51
N ARG A 78 -17.01 19.85 -1.10
CA ARG A 78 -17.04 19.22 -2.42
C ARG A 78 -17.71 17.85 -2.37
N PRO A 79 -18.39 17.41 -3.44
CA PRO A 79 -19.00 16.09 -3.49
C PRO A 79 -17.97 14.97 -3.38
N THR A 80 -18.40 13.84 -2.82
CA THR A 80 -17.64 12.59 -2.81
C THR A 80 -17.28 12.17 -4.23
N THR A 81 -16.03 11.77 -4.44
CA THR A 81 -15.52 11.28 -5.72
C THR A 81 -16.35 10.10 -6.23
N LEU A 82 -16.69 10.11 -7.52
CA LEU A 82 -17.43 9.03 -8.17
C LEU A 82 -16.61 8.44 -9.32
N ALA A 83 -16.67 7.12 -9.46
CA ALA A 83 -16.27 6.40 -10.66
C ALA A 83 -17.46 5.61 -11.18
N VAL A 84 -17.83 5.78 -12.44
CA VAL A 84 -18.89 4.99 -13.08
C VAL A 84 -18.24 3.83 -13.82
N VAL A 85 -18.64 2.61 -13.46
CA VAL A 85 -18.13 1.37 -14.06
C VAL A 85 -19.18 0.83 -15.01
N THR A 86 -18.86 0.83 -16.30
CA THR A 86 -19.72 0.28 -17.35
C THR A 86 -19.10 -0.99 -17.90
N LEU A 87 -19.89 -2.05 -18.03
CA LEU A 87 -19.47 -3.24 -18.76
C LEU A 87 -19.82 -3.06 -20.24
N ASP A 88 -18.85 -3.31 -21.12
CA ASP A 88 -19.13 -3.38 -22.55
C ASP A 88 -19.79 -4.72 -22.94
N GLU A 89 -20.15 -4.87 -24.22
CA GLU A 89 -20.80 -6.08 -24.74
C GLU A 89 -19.95 -7.36 -24.58
N THR A 90 -18.64 -7.22 -24.35
CA THR A 90 -17.70 -8.33 -24.11
C THR A 90 -17.53 -8.65 -22.62
N GLY A 91 -18.15 -7.86 -21.75
CA GLY A 91 -17.99 -7.93 -20.30
C GLY A 91 -16.72 -7.22 -19.79
N SER A 92 -16.04 -6.43 -20.62
CA SER A 92 -14.88 -5.64 -20.21
C SER A 92 -15.33 -4.37 -19.49
N ALA A 93 -14.70 -4.06 -18.35
CA ALA A 93 -15.05 -2.88 -17.56
C ALA A 93 -14.39 -1.60 -18.11
N GLY A 94 -15.21 -0.65 -18.54
CA GLY A 94 -14.86 0.75 -18.77
C GLY A 94 -15.08 1.58 -17.50
N TYR A 95 -14.24 2.59 -17.29
CA TYR A 95 -14.32 3.51 -16.16
C TYR A 95 -14.44 4.96 -16.63
N ALA A 96 -15.42 5.68 -16.10
CA ALA A 96 -15.52 7.13 -16.22
C ALA A 96 -15.36 7.76 -14.82
N PHE A 97 -14.34 8.60 -14.66
CA PHE A 97 -13.99 9.21 -13.38
C PHE A 97 -14.48 10.66 -13.31
N TYR A 98 -15.17 11.01 -12.22
CA TYR A 98 -15.68 12.36 -11.96
C TYR A 98 -14.79 13.03 -10.91
N LEU A 99 -13.67 13.61 -11.36
CA LEU A 99 -12.60 14.10 -10.48
C LEU A 99 -12.57 15.62 -10.29
N GLU A 100 -12.99 16.42 -11.28
CA GLU A 100 -12.74 17.87 -11.32
C GLU A 100 -13.29 18.65 -10.10
N SER A 101 -14.39 18.18 -9.53
CA SER A 101 -15.03 18.78 -8.36
C SER A 101 -15.03 17.87 -7.14
N ALA A 102 -14.25 16.80 -7.15
CA ALA A 102 -14.27 15.80 -6.09
C ALA A 102 -13.61 16.31 -4.78
N ALA A 103 -14.00 15.69 -3.67
CA ALA A 103 -13.46 15.89 -2.33
C ALA A 103 -12.00 15.40 -2.18
N ALA A 104 -11.07 15.97 -2.93
CA ALA A 104 -9.63 15.74 -2.84
C ALA A 104 -8.84 17.01 -2.49
N ASP A 105 -9.51 17.98 -1.89
CA ASP A 105 -8.94 19.22 -1.34
C ASP A 105 -8.18 18.95 -0.03
N VAL A 106 -7.08 18.21 -0.16
CA VAL A 106 -6.05 18.03 0.86
C VAL A 106 -4.76 18.66 0.33
N ASP A 107 -4.42 19.83 0.83
CA ASP A 107 -3.16 20.50 0.49
C ASP A 107 -1.98 19.98 1.34
N GLU A 108 -0.79 20.49 1.08
CA GLU A 108 0.43 20.09 1.78
C GLU A 108 0.36 20.36 3.28
N ASP A 109 -0.20 21.50 3.69
CA ASP A 109 -0.30 21.88 5.10
C ASP A 109 -1.25 20.94 5.86
N ALA A 110 -2.41 20.62 5.29
CA ALA A 110 -3.34 19.65 5.84
C ALA A 110 -2.70 18.26 5.93
N MET A 111 -1.99 17.84 4.88
CA MET A 111 -1.32 16.55 4.83
C MET A 111 -0.23 16.42 5.90
N ARG A 112 0.61 17.45 6.08
CA ARG A 112 1.66 17.48 7.11
C ARG A 112 1.09 17.43 8.53
N LYS A 113 0.01 18.15 8.80
CA LYS A 113 -0.68 18.13 10.11
C LYS A 113 -1.34 16.78 10.40
N ALA A 114 -1.76 16.07 9.36
CA ALA A 114 -2.40 14.76 9.46
C ALA A 114 -1.40 13.60 9.70
N LEU A 115 -0.09 13.84 9.58
CA LEU A 115 0.90 12.79 9.81
C LEU A 115 0.95 12.41 11.30
N PRO A 116 0.91 11.11 11.64
CA PRO A 116 1.06 10.68 13.01
C PRO A 116 2.51 10.88 13.50
N PRO A 117 2.73 11.14 14.81
CA PRO A 117 4.06 11.44 15.34
C PRO A 117 5.04 10.26 15.32
N GLU A 118 4.55 9.01 15.37
CA GLU A 118 5.37 7.78 15.33
C GLU A 118 5.21 7.04 13.98
N LEU A 119 5.24 7.80 12.88
CA LEU A 119 5.05 7.23 11.53
C LEU A 119 6.14 6.19 11.21
N THR A 120 5.73 4.95 10.99
CA THR A 120 6.63 3.82 10.66
C THR A 120 6.70 3.57 9.16
N ALA A 121 5.55 3.70 8.48
CA ALA A 121 5.47 3.56 7.03
C ALA A 121 4.41 4.50 6.45
N MET A 122 4.62 4.93 5.21
CA MET A 122 3.66 5.71 4.44
C MET A 122 3.35 5.00 3.11
N HIS A 123 2.07 4.79 2.83
CA HIS A 123 1.58 4.26 1.57
C HIS A 123 0.98 5.43 0.75
N VAL A 124 1.43 5.59 -0.49
CA VAL A 124 0.92 6.59 -1.44
C VAL A 124 0.65 5.98 -2.81
N GLY A 125 -0.26 6.54 -3.59
CA GLY A 125 -0.55 5.95 -4.89
C GLY A 125 -1.85 6.35 -5.57
N ALA A 126 -2.18 5.58 -6.61
CA ALA A 126 -3.47 5.58 -7.30
C ALA A 126 -3.92 6.96 -7.82
N LEU A 127 -5.23 7.24 -7.79
CA LEU A 127 -5.81 8.48 -8.29
C LEU A 127 -5.39 9.69 -7.43
N GLY A 128 -5.01 9.47 -6.17
CA GLY A 128 -4.43 10.51 -5.31
C GLY A 128 -3.22 11.21 -5.94
N LEU A 129 -2.49 10.53 -6.85
CA LEU A 129 -1.37 11.13 -7.59
C LEU A 129 -1.78 12.04 -8.75
N ILE A 130 -3.06 12.13 -9.10
CA ILE A 130 -3.56 12.98 -10.20
C ILE A 130 -4.67 13.94 -9.77
N MET A 131 -5.25 13.76 -8.58
CA MET A 131 -6.26 14.65 -8.04
C MET A 131 -5.59 15.83 -7.33
N GLU A 132 -5.84 17.05 -7.78
CA GLU A 132 -5.21 18.24 -7.21
C GLU A 132 -6.13 18.94 -6.18
N PRO A 133 -5.56 19.51 -5.09
CA PRO A 133 -4.14 19.70 -4.76
C PRO A 133 -3.42 18.49 -4.13
N MET A 134 -4.11 17.37 -3.90
CA MET A 134 -3.57 16.20 -3.20
C MET A 134 -2.34 15.59 -3.89
N GLY A 135 -2.33 15.49 -5.21
CA GLY A 135 -1.21 14.95 -5.98
C GLY A 135 0.07 15.77 -5.79
N ALA A 136 -0.04 17.10 -5.88
CA ALA A 136 1.06 18.00 -5.57
C ALA A 136 1.51 17.92 -4.10
N ALA A 137 0.57 17.79 -3.16
CA ALA A 137 0.87 17.63 -1.74
C ALA A 137 1.66 16.34 -1.46
N ILE A 138 1.23 15.20 -2.03
CA ILE A 138 1.94 13.91 -1.91
C ILE A 138 3.34 14.01 -2.50
N GLU A 139 3.46 14.55 -3.71
CA GLU A 139 4.75 14.70 -4.39
C GLU A 139 5.71 15.58 -3.58
N SER A 140 5.26 16.76 -3.14
CA SER A 140 6.04 17.68 -2.32
C SER A 140 6.49 17.04 -1.01
N LEU A 141 5.58 16.36 -0.32
CA LEU A 141 5.87 15.71 0.96
C LEU A 141 6.91 14.59 0.83
N VAL A 142 6.78 13.74 -0.20
CA VAL A 142 7.75 12.67 -0.47
C VAL A 142 9.12 13.25 -0.85
N LEU A 143 9.15 14.26 -1.72
CA LEU A 143 10.42 14.81 -2.21
C LEU A 143 11.14 15.66 -1.16
N SER A 144 10.41 16.39 -0.32
CA SER A 144 10.98 17.16 0.80
C SER A 144 11.41 16.29 1.98
N GLY A 145 10.90 15.06 2.07
CA GLY A 145 11.22 14.10 3.12
C GLY A 145 10.14 14.05 4.21
N LEU A 146 9.82 12.83 4.62
CA LEU A 146 8.87 12.56 5.70
C LEU A 146 9.58 12.60 7.06
N PRO A 147 8.95 13.16 8.12
CA PRO A 147 9.50 13.13 9.47
C PRO A 147 9.75 11.70 9.96
N GLY A 148 10.93 11.47 10.55
CA GLY A 148 11.30 10.14 11.07
C GLY A 148 11.75 9.14 10.01
N ASP A 149 11.83 9.55 8.74
CA ASP A 149 12.31 8.72 7.62
C ASP A 149 11.60 7.35 7.52
N PRO A 150 10.25 7.33 7.50
CA PRO A 150 9.47 6.10 7.48
C PRO A 150 9.68 5.33 6.17
N LEU A 151 9.37 4.02 6.21
CA LEU A 151 9.30 3.19 5.02
C LEU A 151 8.27 3.75 4.03
N LEU A 152 8.68 4.07 2.81
CA LEU A 152 7.79 4.60 1.77
C LEU A 152 7.37 3.50 0.78
N PHE A 153 6.07 3.25 0.71
CA PHE A 153 5.43 2.30 -0.20
C PHE A 153 4.64 3.05 -1.27
N LEU A 154 5.02 2.88 -2.53
CA LEU A 154 4.33 3.43 -3.69
C LEU A 154 3.54 2.33 -4.40
N ASP A 155 2.24 2.54 -4.56
CA ASP A 155 1.37 1.76 -5.46
C ASP A 155 0.83 2.68 -6.56
N PRO A 156 1.49 2.77 -7.75
CA PRO A 156 1.03 3.67 -8.79
C PRO A 156 -0.44 3.43 -9.18
N ASN A 157 -0.89 2.16 -9.14
CA ASN A 157 -2.27 1.73 -9.41
C ASN A 157 -2.92 2.54 -10.53
N CYS A 158 -2.27 2.55 -11.68
CA CYS A 158 -2.50 3.49 -12.77
C CYS A 158 -3.95 3.39 -13.25
N ARG A 159 -4.54 4.54 -13.54
CA ARG A 159 -5.86 4.65 -14.16
C ARG A 159 -5.73 5.47 -15.44
N PRO A 160 -5.26 4.88 -16.56
CA PRO A 160 -5.02 5.62 -17.79
C PRO A 160 -6.21 6.47 -18.26
N ALA A 161 -7.44 5.99 -18.04
CA ALA A 161 -8.67 6.72 -18.36
C ALA A 161 -8.88 8.01 -17.54
N ALA A 162 -8.23 8.14 -16.38
CA ALA A 162 -8.28 9.33 -15.53
C ALA A 162 -7.06 10.25 -15.71
N VAL A 163 -5.96 9.75 -16.27
CA VAL A 163 -4.70 10.50 -16.39
C VAL A 163 -4.82 11.56 -17.49
N PRO A 164 -4.76 12.86 -17.16
CA PRO A 164 -4.92 13.93 -18.16
C PRO A 164 -3.77 14.00 -19.17
N GLY A 165 -2.57 13.57 -18.76
CA GLY A 165 -1.37 13.60 -19.60
C GLY A 165 -0.32 12.60 -19.13
N TYR A 166 -0.02 11.63 -19.99
CA TYR A 166 0.93 10.54 -19.71
C TYR A 166 2.31 11.06 -19.26
N GLY A 167 2.87 12.05 -19.97
CA GLY A 167 4.22 12.56 -19.68
C GLY A 167 4.35 13.16 -18.28
N ALA A 168 3.39 14.01 -17.88
CA ALA A 168 3.37 14.62 -16.55
C ALA A 168 3.16 13.57 -15.44
N TYR A 169 2.23 12.64 -15.65
CA TYR A 169 1.99 11.55 -14.72
C TYR A 169 3.22 10.66 -14.55
N ARG A 170 3.86 10.25 -15.65
CA ARG A 170 5.08 9.43 -15.61
C ARG A 170 6.22 10.15 -14.91
N ALA A 171 6.35 11.46 -15.09
CA ALA A 171 7.36 12.28 -14.41
C ALA A 171 7.14 12.29 -12.89
N ARG A 172 5.90 12.57 -12.44
CA ARG A 172 5.52 12.55 -11.01
C ARG A 172 5.74 11.17 -10.38
N VAL A 173 5.20 10.11 -10.99
CA VAL A 173 5.37 8.73 -10.51
C VAL A 173 6.85 8.38 -10.43
N GLY A 174 7.66 8.77 -11.43
CA GLY A 174 9.11 8.56 -11.41
C GLY A 174 9.81 9.31 -10.29
N ALA A 175 9.43 10.56 -10.02
CA ALA A 175 9.99 11.35 -8.92
C ALA A 175 9.71 10.72 -7.56
N ILE A 176 8.49 10.24 -7.34
CA ILE A 176 8.09 9.55 -6.11
C ILE A 176 8.78 8.17 -6.02
N ALA A 177 8.83 7.40 -7.11
CA ALA A 177 9.43 6.07 -7.14
C ALA A 177 10.93 6.09 -6.77
N ARG A 178 11.68 7.13 -7.18
CA ARG A 178 13.08 7.33 -6.77
C ARG A 178 13.29 7.53 -5.28
N ARG A 179 12.23 7.89 -4.54
CA ARG A 179 12.25 8.04 -3.07
C ARG A 179 11.58 6.87 -2.36
N ALA A 180 10.76 6.09 -3.07
CA ALA A 180 10.06 4.95 -2.52
C ALA A 180 11.01 3.78 -2.23
N ASP A 181 10.88 3.19 -1.06
CA ASP A 181 11.61 1.99 -0.67
C ASP A 181 11.02 0.76 -1.36
N ILE A 182 9.69 0.72 -1.44
CA ILE A 182 8.91 -0.34 -2.08
C ILE A 182 8.05 0.27 -3.18
N VAL A 183 8.13 -0.30 -4.38
CA VAL A 183 7.15 -0.04 -5.46
C VAL A 183 6.37 -1.31 -5.72
N LYS A 184 5.05 -1.27 -5.56
CA LYS A 184 4.16 -2.37 -5.95
C LYS A 184 3.41 -1.98 -7.20
N ALA A 185 3.52 -2.81 -8.24
CA ALA A 185 2.91 -2.56 -9.53
C ALA A 185 2.33 -3.85 -10.12
N SER A 186 1.22 -3.75 -10.83
CA SER A 186 0.75 -4.83 -11.69
C SER A 186 1.54 -4.89 -13.00
N THR A 187 1.39 -5.98 -13.76
CA THR A 187 1.91 -6.04 -15.13
C THR A 187 1.32 -4.96 -16.04
N GLU A 188 0.07 -4.57 -15.79
CA GLU A 188 -0.66 -3.52 -16.47
C GLU A 188 -0.09 -2.14 -16.13
N ASP A 189 0.21 -1.89 -14.85
CA ASP A 189 0.89 -0.66 -14.41
C ASP A 189 2.24 -0.50 -15.09
N LEU A 190 3.05 -1.57 -15.09
CA LEU A 190 4.37 -1.55 -15.72
C LEU A 190 4.27 -1.38 -17.24
N GLY A 191 3.28 -2.02 -17.88
CA GLY A 191 2.99 -1.85 -19.31
C GLY A 191 2.57 -0.42 -19.65
N TYR A 192 1.85 0.26 -18.76
CA TYR A 192 1.48 1.66 -18.94
C TYR A 192 2.68 2.60 -18.70
N LEU A 193 3.43 2.43 -17.60
CA LEU A 193 4.54 3.30 -17.22
C LEU A 193 5.81 3.12 -18.06
N TYR A 194 5.98 1.94 -18.67
CA TYR A 194 7.09 1.60 -19.56
C TYR A 194 6.58 0.88 -20.83
N PRO A 195 5.89 1.60 -21.75
CA PRO A 195 5.30 1.00 -22.93
C PRO A 195 6.31 0.24 -23.79
N GLY A 196 5.97 -1.00 -24.16
CA GLY A 196 6.83 -1.87 -24.97
C GLY A 196 7.98 -2.54 -24.21
N VAL A 197 8.13 -2.27 -22.91
CA VAL A 197 9.16 -2.90 -22.07
C VAL A 197 8.55 -4.11 -21.35
N PRO A 198 9.19 -5.30 -21.40
CA PRO A 198 8.74 -6.45 -20.62
C PRO A 198 8.67 -6.12 -19.11
N PRO A 199 7.63 -6.56 -18.37
CA PRO A 199 7.44 -6.18 -16.97
C PRO A 199 8.66 -6.42 -16.06
N GLN A 200 9.41 -7.50 -16.28
CA GLN A 200 10.63 -7.82 -15.54
C GLN A 200 11.73 -6.76 -15.75
N ASN A 201 11.84 -6.23 -16.96
CA ASN A 201 12.81 -5.19 -17.29
C ASN A 201 12.36 -3.84 -16.74
N ALA A 202 11.06 -3.54 -16.77
CA ALA A 202 10.48 -2.35 -16.13
C ALA A 202 10.70 -2.37 -14.60
N ALA A 203 10.50 -3.52 -13.95
CA ALA A 203 10.80 -3.69 -12.53
C ALA A 203 12.29 -3.48 -12.22
N ARG A 204 13.20 -3.98 -13.07
CA ARG A 204 14.65 -3.73 -12.93
C ARG A 204 15.01 -2.27 -13.15
N ALA A 205 14.32 -1.55 -14.03
CA ALA A 205 14.52 -0.12 -14.22
C ALA A 205 14.16 0.66 -12.95
N LEU A 206 13.03 0.35 -12.30
CA LEU A 206 12.65 0.95 -11.01
C LEU A 206 13.70 0.72 -9.92
N LEU A 207 14.28 -0.49 -9.84
CA LEU A 207 15.39 -0.77 -8.91
C LEU A 207 16.63 0.08 -9.21
N ALA A 208 16.99 0.21 -10.49
CA ALA A 208 18.12 1.05 -10.91
C ALA A 208 17.89 2.55 -10.67
N GLU A 209 16.63 2.98 -10.57
CA GLU A 209 16.24 4.36 -10.25
C GLU A 209 16.31 4.67 -8.74
N GLY A 210 16.44 3.67 -7.86
CA GLY A 210 16.68 3.85 -6.42
C GLY A 210 15.74 3.09 -5.49
N THR A 211 14.70 2.44 -6.02
CA THR A 211 13.80 1.60 -5.21
C THR A 211 14.55 0.37 -4.69
N SER A 212 14.31 -0.02 -3.43
CA SER A 212 14.97 -1.19 -2.83
C SER A 212 14.28 -2.51 -3.14
N LEU A 213 12.96 -2.49 -3.26
CA LEU A 213 12.12 -3.67 -3.52
C LEU A 213 10.99 -3.35 -4.50
N VAL A 214 10.88 -4.12 -5.57
CA VAL A 214 9.75 -4.01 -6.50
C VAL A 214 8.88 -5.26 -6.42
N LEU A 215 7.60 -5.09 -6.08
CA LEU A 215 6.60 -6.14 -6.01
C LEU A 215 5.75 -6.11 -7.27
N VAL A 216 5.76 -7.20 -8.04
CA VAL A 216 5.00 -7.33 -9.28
C VAL A 216 3.86 -8.32 -9.11
N THR A 217 2.64 -7.86 -9.36
CA THR A 217 1.41 -8.67 -9.36
C THR A 217 0.91 -8.91 -10.77
N ASP A 218 0.22 -10.04 -10.98
CA ASP A 218 -0.16 -10.49 -12.32
C ASP A 218 -1.41 -11.41 -12.25
N GLY A 219 -2.46 -10.89 -11.62
CA GLY A 219 -3.71 -11.62 -11.37
C GLY A 219 -3.46 -12.96 -10.66
N PRO A 220 -3.91 -14.10 -11.22
CA PRO A 220 -3.70 -15.43 -10.64
C PRO A 220 -2.29 -15.99 -10.86
N ARG A 221 -1.45 -15.33 -11.68
CA ARG A 221 -0.07 -15.77 -11.92
C ARG A 221 0.80 -15.43 -10.69
N PRO A 222 1.96 -16.10 -10.53
CA PRO A 222 2.82 -15.89 -9.36
C PRO A 222 3.21 -14.42 -9.19
N ALA A 223 3.05 -13.91 -7.97
CA ALA A 223 3.57 -12.61 -7.59
C ALA A 223 5.10 -12.70 -7.49
N ARG A 224 5.78 -11.62 -7.86
CA ARG A 224 7.25 -11.59 -7.87
C ARG A 224 7.78 -10.42 -7.05
N ALA A 225 8.85 -10.66 -6.33
CA ALA A 225 9.62 -9.62 -5.64
C ALA A 225 11.00 -9.52 -6.28
N PHE A 226 11.38 -8.32 -6.68
CA PHE A 226 12.68 -8.01 -7.27
C PHE A 226 13.47 -7.17 -6.28
N THR A 227 14.68 -7.63 -5.93
CA THR A 227 15.71 -6.84 -5.28
C THR A 227 16.86 -6.60 -6.25
N ALA A 228 17.86 -5.82 -5.85
CA ALA A 228 19.07 -5.64 -6.67
C ALA A 228 19.79 -6.97 -6.98
N GLY A 229 19.74 -7.94 -6.06
CA GLY A 229 20.45 -9.22 -6.18
C GLY A 229 19.60 -10.38 -6.70
N GLU A 230 18.33 -10.47 -6.30
CA GLU A 230 17.53 -11.67 -6.45
C GLU A 230 16.11 -11.39 -6.96
N VAL A 231 15.50 -12.41 -7.56
CA VAL A 231 14.08 -12.42 -7.92
C VAL A 231 13.41 -13.59 -7.23
N LEU A 232 12.45 -13.27 -6.38
CA LEU A 232 11.59 -14.21 -5.72
C LEU A 232 10.28 -14.34 -6.50
N SER A 233 9.79 -15.57 -6.64
CA SER A 233 8.44 -15.87 -7.15
C SER A 233 7.66 -16.60 -6.05
N GLU A 234 6.42 -16.16 -5.82
CA GLU A 234 5.50 -16.73 -4.85
C GLU A 234 4.16 -17.02 -5.50
N GLN A 235 3.63 -18.23 -5.27
CA GLN A 235 2.37 -18.64 -5.86
C GLN A 235 1.21 -17.89 -5.21
N VAL A 236 0.20 -17.56 -6.01
CA VAL A 236 -1.07 -17.02 -5.51
C VAL A 236 -1.98 -18.20 -5.16
N PRO A 237 -2.57 -18.26 -3.95
CA PRO A 237 -3.52 -19.31 -3.61
C PRO A 237 -4.68 -19.37 -4.61
N ALA A 238 -5.00 -20.57 -5.09
CA ALA A 238 -6.16 -20.78 -5.94
C ALA A 238 -7.44 -20.63 -5.13
N VAL A 239 -8.34 -19.77 -5.59
CA VAL A 239 -9.64 -19.49 -4.95
C VAL A 239 -10.74 -19.40 -6.01
N ILE A 240 -11.98 -19.54 -5.56
CA ILE A 240 -13.15 -19.21 -6.38
C ILE A 240 -13.31 -17.68 -6.34
N VAL A 241 -13.17 -17.05 -7.50
CA VAL A 241 -13.22 -15.59 -7.64
C VAL A 241 -14.67 -15.12 -7.75
N ALA A 242 -15.07 -14.22 -6.86
CA ALA A 242 -16.34 -13.49 -6.92
C ALA A 242 -16.17 -12.09 -7.52
N ASP A 243 -15.08 -11.41 -7.17
CA ASP A 243 -14.72 -10.06 -7.64
C ASP A 243 -13.19 -9.91 -7.53
N THR A 244 -12.57 -9.02 -8.28
CA THR A 244 -11.12 -8.72 -8.18
C THR A 244 -10.85 -7.32 -7.63
N ILE A 245 -11.90 -6.51 -7.43
CA ILE A 245 -11.81 -5.16 -6.86
C ILE A 245 -11.17 -5.24 -5.47
N GLY A 246 -10.15 -4.40 -5.25
CA GLY A 246 -9.45 -4.32 -3.96
C GLY A 246 -8.39 -5.38 -3.71
N ALA A 247 -8.21 -6.38 -4.59
CA ALA A 247 -7.21 -7.44 -4.39
C ALA A 247 -5.77 -6.88 -4.30
N GLY A 248 -5.44 -5.93 -5.18
CA GLY A 248 -4.15 -5.24 -5.16
C GLY A 248 -3.97 -4.38 -3.90
N ASP A 249 -5.03 -3.72 -3.43
CA ASP A 249 -4.98 -2.86 -2.25
C ASP A 249 -4.77 -3.71 -0.99
N ALA A 250 -5.47 -4.85 -0.92
CA ALA A 250 -5.31 -5.85 0.12
C ALA A 250 -3.89 -6.45 0.13
N PHE A 251 -3.31 -6.72 -1.05
CA PHE A 251 -1.92 -7.15 -1.21
C PHE A 251 -0.95 -6.15 -0.57
N GLY A 252 -1.06 -4.87 -0.93
CA GLY A 252 -0.17 -3.82 -0.42
C GLY A 252 -0.31 -3.63 1.10
N GLY A 253 -1.55 -3.57 1.59
CA GLY A 253 -1.83 -3.49 3.02
C GLY A 253 -1.29 -4.69 3.79
N ALA A 254 -1.48 -5.92 3.29
CA ALA A 254 -1.00 -7.13 3.95
C ALA A 254 0.52 -7.27 3.94
N PHE A 255 1.19 -6.86 2.85
CA PHE A 255 2.65 -6.80 2.82
C PHE A 255 3.17 -5.87 3.93
N LEU A 256 2.68 -4.63 3.97
CA LEU A 256 3.09 -3.64 4.97
C LEU A 256 2.74 -4.09 6.40
N ALA A 257 1.54 -4.64 6.60
CA ALA A 257 1.13 -5.14 7.90
C ALA A 257 2.04 -6.26 8.39
N TRP A 258 2.34 -7.24 7.54
CA TRP A 258 3.25 -8.32 7.89
C TRP A 258 4.64 -7.77 8.19
N TRP A 259 5.20 -6.95 7.30
CA TRP A 259 6.55 -6.41 7.42
C TRP A 259 6.77 -5.64 8.73
N THR A 260 5.89 -4.68 8.99
CA THR A 260 6.05 -3.75 10.11
C THR A 260 5.68 -4.36 11.47
N THR A 261 4.74 -5.31 11.52
CA THR A 261 4.42 -6.02 12.79
C THR A 261 5.50 -7.00 13.21
N HIS A 262 6.39 -7.37 12.29
CA HIS A 262 7.58 -8.17 12.56
C HIS A 262 8.83 -7.32 12.87
N GLY A 263 8.67 -5.99 13.03
CA GLY A 263 9.76 -5.09 13.38
C GLY A 263 10.76 -4.85 12.23
N LEU A 264 10.36 -5.13 10.99
CA LEU A 264 11.20 -4.95 9.82
C LEU A 264 11.01 -3.54 9.25
N GLY A 265 12.12 -2.89 8.91
CA GLY A 265 12.18 -1.56 8.33
C GLY A 265 12.72 -1.59 6.90
N ARG A 266 13.23 -0.46 6.44
CA ARG A 266 13.80 -0.31 5.09
C ARG A 266 15.10 -1.09 4.91
N ASP A 267 15.89 -1.20 5.97
CA ASP A 267 17.22 -1.83 5.93
C ASP A 267 17.11 -3.33 5.63
N GLU A 268 16.00 -3.98 5.98
CA GLU A 268 15.79 -5.41 5.74
C GLU A 268 15.24 -5.73 4.35
N LEU A 269 14.92 -4.76 3.49
CA LEU A 269 14.24 -5.02 2.20
C LEU A 269 15.07 -5.85 1.21
N HIS A 270 16.39 -5.84 1.35
CA HIS A 270 17.28 -6.67 0.55
C HIS A 270 17.27 -8.15 0.96
N ARG A 271 16.71 -8.50 2.13
CA ARG A 271 16.70 -9.85 2.69
C ARG A 271 15.55 -10.68 2.12
N ILE A 272 15.82 -11.43 1.05
CA ILE A 272 14.80 -12.20 0.34
C ILE A 272 14.12 -13.26 1.23
N ASP A 273 14.84 -13.77 2.24
CA ASP A 273 14.35 -14.70 3.24
C ASP A 273 13.25 -14.08 4.13
N LEU A 274 13.31 -12.76 4.35
CA LEU A 274 12.29 -11.99 5.07
C LEU A 274 11.19 -11.48 4.13
N VAL A 275 11.52 -11.16 2.88
CA VAL A 275 10.53 -10.74 1.86
C VAL A 275 9.57 -11.87 1.49
N ARG A 276 10.04 -13.13 1.45
CA ARG A 276 9.20 -14.28 1.10
C ARG A 276 7.95 -14.46 1.96
N PRO A 277 8.03 -14.51 3.30
CA PRO A 277 6.84 -14.62 4.13
C PRO A 277 5.94 -13.38 4.03
N ALA A 278 6.48 -12.17 3.86
CA ALA A 278 5.68 -10.97 3.60
C ALA A 278 4.89 -11.07 2.28
N LEU A 279 5.55 -11.55 1.22
CA LEU A 279 4.93 -11.77 -0.09
C LEU A 279 3.84 -12.84 -0.03
N ARG A 280 4.04 -13.93 0.74
CA ARG A 280 3.02 -14.95 1.00
C ARG A 280 1.80 -14.41 1.72
N ALA A 281 2.01 -13.58 2.74
CA ALA A 281 0.92 -12.93 3.46
C ALA A 281 0.11 -12.02 2.51
N ALA A 282 0.82 -11.28 1.65
CA ALA A 282 0.23 -10.39 0.67
C ALA A 282 -0.59 -11.13 -0.40
N THR A 283 -0.06 -12.20 -1.01
CA THR A 283 -0.79 -12.99 -2.00
C THR A 283 -2.01 -13.68 -1.40
N ALA A 284 -1.93 -14.14 -0.16
CA ALA A 284 -3.06 -14.77 0.51
C ALA A 284 -4.18 -13.80 0.87
N ALA A 285 -3.84 -12.59 1.34
CA ALA A 285 -4.82 -11.55 1.59
C ALA A 285 -5.54 -11.11 0.30
N ALA A 286 -4.79 -10.95 -0.80
CA ALA A 286 -5.34 -10.65 -2.11
C ALA A 286 -6.29 -11.75 -2.60
N ALA A 287 -5.84 -13.02 -2.55
CA ALA A 287 -6.67 -14.16 -2.95
C ALA A 287 -7.95 -14.26 -2.12
N LEU A 288 -7.88 -14.05 -0.80
CA LEU A 288 -9.08 -14.11 0.05
C LEU A 288 -10.04 -12.95 -0.21
N THR A 289 -9.51 -11.75 -0.52
CA THR A 289 -10.31 -10.59 -0.95
C THR A 289 -11.10 -10.93 -2.21
N CYS A 290 -10.47 -11.63 -3.17
CA CYS A 290 -11.14 -12.01 -4.41
C CYS A 290 -12.34 -12.97 -4.23
N THR A 291 -12.52 -13.57 -3.05
CA THR A 291 -13.65 -14.49 -2.79
C THR A 291 -14.95 -13.78 -2.44
N ARG A 292 -14.95 -12.44 -2.42
CA ARG A 292 -16.06 -11.61 -1.95
C ARG A 292 -16.39 -10.52 -2.96
N PRO A 293 -17.66 -10.07 -3.03
CA PRO A 293 -18.02 -8.94 -3.88
C PRO A 293 -17.46 -7.62 -3.34
N GLY A 294 -16.88 -6.80 -4.24
CA GLY A 294 -16.26 -5.53 -3.91
C GLY A 294 -14.98 -5.65 -3.08
N ALA A 295 -14.36 -4.50 -2.76
CA ALA A 295 -13.19 -4.45 -1.90
C ALA A 295 -13.54 -4.78 -0.44
N ASP A 296 -13.46 -6.05 -0.06
CA ASP A 296 -13.58 -6.52 1.31
C ASP A 296 -12.32 -7.30 1.77
N PRO A 297 -11.28 -6.61 2.26
CA PRO A 297 -10.06 -7.27 2.72
C PRO A 297 -10.34 -8.17 3.94
N PRO A 298 -9.59 -9.26 4.13
CA PRO A 298 -9.82 -10.17 5.25
C PRO A 298 -9.34 -9.60 6.59
N ALA A 299 -9.93 -10.09 7.68
CA ALA A 299 -9.37 -9.88 9.01
C ALA A 299 -8.19 -10.83 9.29
N LEU A 300 -7.26 -10.44 10.17
CA LEU A 300 -6.09 -11.27 10.51
C LEU A 300 -6.46 -12.69 10.99
N ALA A 301 -7.54 -12.81 11.76
CA ALA A 301 -8.03 -14.10 12.26
C ALA A 301 -8.40 -15.06 11.12
N GLU A 302 -8.90 -14.54 10.00
CA GLU A 302 -9.30 -15.34 8.85
C GLU A 302 -8.10 -15.91 8.09
N LEU A 303 -7.02 -15.13 7.98
CA LEU A 303 -5.76 -15.59 7.40
C LEU A 303 -5.08 -16.61 8.33
N ARG A 304 -5.09 -16.38 9.65
CA ARG A 304 -4.54 -17.32 10.64
C ARG A 304 -5.30 -18.65 10.65
N ALA A 305 -6.63 -18.63 10.57
CA ALA A 305 -7.45 -19.84 10.50
C ALA A 305 -7.12 -20.73 9.28
N ARG A 306 -6.56 -20.14 8.22
CA ARG A 306 -6.13 -20.85 7.00
C ARG A 306 -4.64 -21.19 6.98
N ASN A 307 -3.90 -20.84 8.04
CA ASN A 307 -2.43 -20.89 8.07
C ASN A 307 -1.78 -20.06 6.94
N TRP A 308 -2.43 -18.96 6.55
CA TRP A 308 -2.04 -18.05 5.47
C TRP A 308 -1.33 -16.78 5.97
N TRP A 309 -1.08 -16.69 7.28
CA TRP A 309 -0.29 -15.62 7.89
C TRP A 309 1.01 -16.22 8.48
N PRO A 310 2.11 -16.26 7.70
CA PRO A 310 3.33 -16.94 8.11
C PRO A 310 3.98 -16.26 9.31
N LEU A 311 4.66 -17.06 10.14
CA LEU A 311 5.54 -16.56 11.20
C LEU A 311 6.89 -16.14 10.61
N LEU A 312 7.62 -15.29 11.33
CA LEU A 312 9.02 -15.01 11.00
C LEU A 312 9.81 -16.34 10.93
N PRO A 313 10.65 -16.56 9.91
CA PRO A 313 11.55 -17.70 9.91
C PRO A 313 12.41 -17.66 11.17
N LEU A 314 12.52 -18.78 11.89
CA LEU A 314 13.55 -18.91 12.91
C LEU A 314 14.89 -18.76 12.19
N LEU A 315 15.58 -17.64 12.43
CA LEU A 315 16.95 -17.48 11.97
C LEU A 315 17.74 -18.63 12.59
N SER A 316 18.16 -19.60 11.76
CA SER A 316 19.12 -20.59 12.20
C SER A 316 20.33 -19.83 12.72
N ALA A 317 20.73 -20.08 13.96
CA ALA A 317 21.80 -19.38 14.68
C ALA A 317 23.22 -19.65 14.10
N HIS A 318 23.36 -19.71 12.78
CA HIS A 318 24.59 -20.08 12.06
C HIS A 318 24.93 -19.01 11.02
N SER A 319 25.14 -17.77 11.47
CA SER A 319 26.01 -16.79 10.80
C SER A 319 26.27 -15.52 11.63
N VAL A 320 26.14 -15.58 12.96
CA VAL A 320 26.77 -14.56 13.82
C VAL A 320 28.19 -15.03 14.09
N SER A 321 29.15 -14.51 13.30
CA SER A 321 30.57 -14.67 13.59
C SER A 321 30.88 -13.95 14.92
N PRO A 322 31.43 -14.62 15.95
CA PRO A 322 31.78 -13.98 17.20
C PRO A 322 33.15 -13.33 17.07
N LEU A 323 33.19 -12.07 16.65
CA LEU A 323 34.39 -11.23 16.75
C LEU A 323 34.03 -9.90 17.40
N ALA A 324 33.74 -9.96 18.71
CA ALA A 324 33.95 -8.87 19.66
C ALA A 324 33.91 -9.42 21.10
N SER A 325 34.78 -10.39 21.41
CA SER A 325 35.15 -10.71 22.80
C SER A 325 36.61 -10.30 23.04
N ALA A 326 36.83 -9.03 23.35
CA ALA A 326 38.06 -8.57 23.96
C ALA A 326 37.73 -7.48 24.97
N GLY A 327 37.70 -7.84 26.25
CA GLY A 327 37.57 -6.84 27.32
C GLY A 327 36.93 -7.31 28.62
N ALA A 328 37.31 -8.46 29.17
CA ALA A 328 37.07 -8.71 30.60
C ALA A 328 38.08 -9.69 31.21
N ARG A 329 38.65 -9.26 32.34
CA ARG A 329 39.54 -9.93 33.32
C ARG A 329 41.03 -9.78 32.99
N ALA A 330 41.91 -9.28 33.86
CA ALA A 330 41.92 -9.23 35.33
C ALA A 330 42.68 -7.95 35.78
N LEU A 331 42.31 -7.32 36.90
CA LEU A 331 42.99 -7.56 38.17
C LEU A 331 42.09 -7.16 39.35
N ALA A 332 41.68 -8.15 40.12
CA ALA A 332 41.27 -7.96 41.50
C ALA A 332 42.54 -7.89 42.38
N ARG A 333 42.61 -6.89 43.26
CA ARG A 333 43.15 -6.99 44.63
C ARG A 333 43.08 -5.64 45.33
N GLY A 334 42.30 -5.56 46.42
CA GLY A 334 42.72 -4.80 47.59
C GLY A 334 41.73 -3.81 48.20
N ARG A 335 41.00 -4.28 49.23
CA ARG A 335 40.68 -3.59 50.49
C ARG A 335 39.63 -2.46 50.48
N LEU A 336 38.47 -2.78 51.06
CA LEU A 336 37.80 -1.94 52.07
C LEU A 336 38.46 -2.21 53.45
N PRO A 337 38.19 -1.47 54.56
CA PRO A 337 37.26 -0.34 54.77
C PRO A 337 37.84 0.85 55.56
N ALA A 338 37.10 1.97 55.69
CA ALA A 338 36.67 2.56 56.98
C ALA A 338 36.10 4.00 56.82
N ALA A 339 35.03 4.24 57.57
CA ALA A 339 34.34 5.51 57.93
C ALA A 339 33.51 6.21 56.85
#